data_AF-A0A938KYJ4-F1
#
_entry.id   AF-A0A938KYJ4-F1
#
_cell.length_a   1.000
_cell.length_b   1.000
_cell.length_c   1.000
_cell.angle_alpha   90.00
_cell.angle_beta   90.00
_cell.angle_gamma   90.00
#
_symmetry.space_group_name_H-M   'P 1'
#
loop_
_entity.id
_entity.type
_entity.pdbx_description
1 polymer ?
#
loop_
_entity_poly.entity_id
_entity_poly.type
_entity_poly.pdbx_seq_one_letter_code
_entity_poly.pdbx_strand_id
1 'polypeptide(L)'
;MSAPENSWPWMVPPELGVADADGDTLARAVARVFSGADGERFARYLRAITLDRALGPDAPVARLRHLEGQRQLVRHLLALAERGRA
;
A
#
# COMPACT_ATOMS: atom_id res chain seq x y z
N MET A 1 -33.48 13.80 -14.80
CA MET A 1 -32.51 12.74 -14.42
C MET A 1 -31.24 12.97 -15.22
N SER A 2 -30.30 13.75 -14.68
CA SER A 2 -28.99 13.97 -15.27
C SER A 2 -27.98 13.05 -14.58
N ALA A 3 -27.11 12.41 -15.35
CA ALA A 3 -26.07 11.52 -14.85
C ALA A 3 -25.14 12.27 -13.86
N PRO A 4 -24.53 11.58 -12.87
CA PRO A 4 -23.68 12.26 -11.89
C PRO A 4 -22.43 12.83 -12.57
N GLU A 5 -22.33 14.15 -12.56
CA GLU A 5 -21.35 15.01 -13.23
C GLU A 5 -19.94 14.95 -12.60
N ASN A 6 -19.60 13.85 -11.92
CA ASN A 6 -18.38 13.72 -11.11
C ASN A 6 -17.62 12.40 -11.35
N SER A 7 -17.57 11.93 -12.59
CA SER A 7 -16.66 10.85 -13.01
C SER A 7 -15.32 11.43 -13.47
N TRP A 8 -14.38 11.61 -12.54
CA TRP A 8 -13.01 11.94 -12.93
C TRP A 8 -12.45 10.83 -13.86
N PRO A 9 -11.83 11.15 -15.02
CA PRO A 9 -11.45 10.16 -16.03
C PRO A 9 -10.40 9.12 -15.57
N TRP A 10 -9.72 9.36 -14.45
CA TRP A 10 -8.78 8.44 -13.82
C TRP A 10 -9.37 7.71 -12.59
N MET A 11 -10.59 8.09 -12.17
CA MET A 11 -11.41 7.32 -11.22
C MET A 11 -12.20 6.21 -11.91
N VAL A 12 -11.91 5.91 -13.18
CA VAL A 12 -12.20 4.57 -13.70
C VAL A 12 -11.30 3.66 -12.87
N PRO A 13 -11.84 2.89 -11.90
CA PRO A 13 -11.03 1.84 -11.32
C PRO A 13 -10.62 1.01 -12.52
N PRO A 14 -9.32 0.71 -12.73
CA PRO A 14 -9.03 -0.43 -13.56
C PRO A 14 -9.97 -1.53 -13.05
N GLU A 15 -10.62 -2.25 -13.95
CA GLU A 15 -11.21 -3.54 -13.63
C GLU A 15 -10.01 -4.36 -13.14
N LEU A 16 -9.62 -4.14 -11.89
CA LEU A 16 -8.59 -4.84 -11.16
C LEU A 16 -9.27 -6.18 -11.01
N GLY A 17 -9.10 -7.01 -12.05
CA GLY A 17 -9.66 -8.34 -12.14
C GLY A 17 -9.50 -8.90 -10.75
N VAL A 18 -10.65 -9.14 -10.11
CA VAL A 18 -10.75 -9.44 -8.69
C VAL A 18 -9.63 -10.41 -8.42
N ALA A 19 -8.62 -9.98 -7.66
CA ALA A 19 -7.59 -10.89 -7.24
C ALA A 19 -8.38 -11.91 -6.43
N ASP A 20 -8.66 -13.07 -7.03
CA ASP A 20 -9.56 -14.11 -6.52
C ASP A 20 -8.89 -14.86 -5.36
N ALA A 21 -8.10 -14.13 -4.58
CA ALA A 21 -7.56 -14.53 -3.31
C ALA A 21 -8.49 -13.94 -2.26
N ASP A 22 -9.31 -14.82 -1.68
CA ASP A 22 -9.80 -14.68 -0.31
C ASP A 22 -8.79 -13.88 0.53
N GLY A 23 -9.27 -12.85 1.25
CA GLY A 23 -8.41 -11.89 1.94
C GLY A 23 -7.45 -12.55 2.93
N ASP A 24 -7.79 -13.73 3.45
CA ASP A 24 -6.92 -14.53 4.31
C ASP A 24 -5.88 -15.30 3.51
N THR A 25 -6.25 -15.81 2.33
CA THR A 25 -5.31 -16.43 1.38
C THR A 25 -4.25 -15.42 0.92
N LEU A 26 -4.64 -14.19 0.61
CA LEU A 26 -3.68 -13.12 0.31
C LEU A 26 -2.81 -12.79 1.53
N ALA A 27 -3.40 -12.66 2.72
CA ALA A 27 -2.64 -12.38 3.94
C ALA A 27 -1.58 -13.45 4.21
N ARG A 28 -1.93 -14.75 4.11
CA ARG A 28 -0.99 -15.87 4.23
C ARG A 28 0.12 -15.82 3.17
N ALA A 29 -0.20 -15.44 1.94
CA ALA A 29 0.82 -15.29 0.89
C ALA A 29 1.80 -14.16 1.21
N VAL A 30 1.31 -13.00 1.64
CA VAL A 30 2.13 -11.85 2.04
C VAL A 30 2.98 -12.20 3.26
N ALA A 31 2.42 -12.89 4.25
CA ALA A 31 3.15 -13.37 5.42
C ALA A 31 4.35 -14.25 5.03
N ARG A 32 4.15 -15.20 4.09
CA ARG A 32 5.25 -16.04 3.58
C ARG A 32 6.34 -15.21 2.90
N VAL A 33 5.98 -14.26 2.04
CA VAL A 33 6.95 -13.37 1.36
C VAL A 33 7.81 -12.60 2.36
N PHE A 34 7.22 -12.12 3.45
CA PHE A 34 7.93 -11.34 4.48
C PHE A 34 8.58 -12.17 5.59
N SER A 35 8.46 -13.51 5.58
CA SER A 35 8.94 -14.38 6.67
C SER A 35 10.43 -14.75 6.60
N GLY A 36 11.07 -14.61 5.43
CA GLY A 36 12.49 -14.91 5.25
C GLY A 36 13.40 -13.70 5.45
N ALA A 37 14.71 -13.93 5.59
CA ALA A 37 15.70 -12.87 5.81
C ALA A 37 15.66 -11.76 4.73
N ASP A 38 15.45 -12.13 3.47
CA ASP A 38 15.29 -11.16 2.37
C ASP A 38 13.97 -10.39 2.47
N GLY A 39 12.89 -11.06 2.87
CA GLY A 39 11.59 -10.44 3.15
C GLY A 39 11.69 -9.41 4.28
N GLU A 40 12.35 -9.76 5.38
CA GLU A 40 12.61 -8.84 6.49
C GLU A 40 13.49 -7.65 6.07
N ARG A 41 14.53 -7.90 5.26
CA ARG A 41 15.36 -6.84 4.69
C ARG A 41 14.54 -5.91 3.80
N PHE A 42 13.65 -6.46 2.96
CA PHE A 42 12.77 -5.68 2.11
C PHE A 42 11.75 -4.86 2.91
N ALA A 43 11.14 -5.45 3.95
CA ALA A 43 10.24 -4.73 4.85
C ALA A 43 10.94 -3.55 5.52
N ARG A 44 12.16 -3.75 6.03
CA ARG A 44 12.97 -2.65 6.60
C ARG A 44 13.29 -1.57 5.57
N TYR A 45 13.63 -1.95 4.34
CA TYR A 45 13.88 -1.00 3.27
C TYR A 45 12.64 -0.15 2.95
N LEU A 46 11.46 -0.78 2.81
CA LEU A 46 10.19 -0.07 2.57
C LEU A 46 9.88 0.93 3.69
N ARG A 47 10.07 0.52 4.95
CA ARG A 47 9.89 1.42 6.10
C ARG A 47 10.83 2.62 6.05
N ALA A 48 12.11 2.39 5.78
CA ALA A 48 13.13 3.44 5.73
C ALA A 48 12.82 4.50 4.65
N ILE A 49 12.35 4.09 3.47
CA ILE A 49 12.06 5.02 2.38
C ILE A 49 10.68 5.69 2.49
N THR A 50 9.78 5.20 3.36
CA THR A 50 8.40 5.69 3.49
C THR A 50 8.03 6.15 4.91
N LEU A 51 7.86 5.21 5.85
CA LEU A 51 7.33 5.44 7.19
C LEU A 51 8.29 6.27 8.04
N ASP A 52 9.57 5.92 7.98
CA ASP A 52 10.61 6.55 8.79
C ASP A 52 11.21 7.80 8.07
N ARG A 53 10.77 8.06 6.84
CA ARG A 53 11.23 9.19 6.03
C ARG A 53 10.53 10.48 6.46
N ALA A 54 11.30 11.42 7.00
CA ALA A 54 10.87 12.79 7.24
C ALA A 54 11.10 13.67 5.99
N LEU A 55 10.22 14.66 5.81
CA LEU A 55 10.39 15.72 4.81
C LEU A 55 10.60 17.05 5.54
N GLY A 56 11.42 17.93 4.96
CA GLY A 56 11.65 19.26 5.52
C GLY A 56 10.42 20.16 5.48
N PRO A 57 10.41 21.28 6.21
CA PRO A 57 9.27 22.18 6.32
C PRO A 57 8.84 22.77 4.96
N ASP A 58 9.80 22.98 4.05
CA ASP A 58 9.55 23.55 2.73
C ASP A 58 9.14 22.50 1.67
N ALA A 59 8.81 21.28 2.09
CA ALA A 59 8.44 20.23 1.15
C ALA A 59 7.13 20.57 0.41
N PRO A 60 7.09 20.45 -0.93
CA PRO A 60 5.88 20.73 -1.69
C PRO A 60 4.71 19.81 -1.27
N VAL A 61 3.50 20.35 -1.23
CA VAL A 61 2.27 19.60 -0.86
C VAL A 61 2.08 18.35 -1.73
N ALA A 62 2.39 18.42 -3.03
CA ALA A 62 2.32 17.26 -3.92
C ALA A 62 3.25 16.12 -3.47
N ARG A 63 4.45 16.45 -2.96
CA ARG A 63 5.40 15.47 -2.43
C ARG A 63 4.91 14.86 -1.12
N LEU A 64 4.29 15.67 -0.25
CA LEU A 64 3.68 15.18 1.00
C LEU A 64 2.57 14.17 0.70
N ARG A 65 1.64 14.50 -0.22
CA ARG A 65 0.55 13.61 -0.63
C ARG A 65 1.07 12.32 -1.26
N HIS A 66 2.08 12.43 -2.13
CA HIS A 66 2.70 11.26 -2.73
C HIS A 66 3.31 10.33 -1.68
N LEU A 67 4.08 10.88 -0.73
CA LEU A 67 4.66 10.09 0.36
C LEU A 67 3.58 9.45 1.23
N GLU A 68 2.49 10.15 1.53
CA GLU A 68 1.41 9.56 2.34
C GLU A 68 0.70 8.40 1.62
N GLY A 69 0.51 8.49 0.30
CA GLY A 69 0.03 7.36 -0.49
C GLY A 69 0.96 6.14 -0.40
N GLN A 70 2.28 6.35 -0.50
CA GLN A 70 3.26 5.28 -0.31
C GLN A 70 3.20 4.68 1.10
N ARG A 71 3.06 5.51 2.14
CA ARG A 71 2.96 5.05 3.54
C ARG A 71 1.70 4.23 3.78
N GLN A 72 0.57 4.62 3.21
CA GLN A 72 -0.68 3.86 3.30
C GLN A 72 -0.49 2.46 2.69
N LEU A 73 0.13 2.37 1.50
CA LEU A 73 0.41 1.10 0.84
C LEU A 73 1.32 0.20 1.69
N VAL A 74 2.42 0.75 2.22
CA VAL A 74 3.36 -0.02 3.07
C VAL A 74 2.67 -0.50 4.35
N ARG A 75 1.88 0.34 5.02
CA ARG A 75 1.09 -0.06 6.21
C ARG A 75 0.11 -1.18 5.87
N HIS A 76 -0.57 -1.11 4.73
CA HIS A 76 -1.49 -2.15 4.30
C HIS A 76 -0.79 -3.51 4.10
N LEU A 77 0.37 -3.52 3.43
CA LEU A 77 1.16 -4.74 3.23
C LEU A 77 1.67 -5.33 4.55
N LEU A 78 2.15 -4.49 5.46
CA LEU A 78 2.59 -4.94 6.78
C LEU A 78 1.42 -5.51 7.60
N ALA A 79 0.24 -4.89 7.55
CA ALA A 79 -0.95 -5.40 8.20
C ALA A 79 -1.42 -6.74 7.62
N LEU A 80 -1.35 -6.92 6.30
CA LEU A 80 -1.61 -8.21 5.65
C LEU A 80 -0.62 -9.29 6.11
N ALA A 81 0.67 -8.95 6.18
CA ALA A 81 1.70 -9.87 6.66
C ALA A 81 1.41 -10.33 8.09
N GLU A 82 1.03 -9.40 8.97
CA GLU A 82 0.74 -9.69 10.37
C GLU A 82 -0.49 -10.55 10.53
N ARG A 83 -1.57 -10.21 9.81
CA ARG A 83 -2.79 -11.00 9.79
C ARG A 83 -2.54 -12.42 9.29
N GLY A 84 -1.67 -12.61 8.30
CA GLY A 84 -1.36 -13.93 7.74
C GLY A 84 -0.46 -14.81 8.61
N ARG A 85 0.09 -14.28 9.71
CA ARG A 85 0.88 -15.05 10.70
C ARG A 85 0.05 -15.53 11.90
N ALA A 86 -1.11 -14.91 12.15
CA ALA A 86 -2.05 -15.33 13.18
C ALA A 86 -2.79 -16.61 12.73
#